data_AF-A0A399HP43-F1
#
_entry.id   AF-A0A399HP43-F1
#
_cell.length_a   1.000
_cell.length_b   1.000
_cell.length_c   1.000
_cell.angle_alpha   90.00
_cell.angle_beta   90.00
_cell.angle_gamma   90.00
#
_symmetry.space_group_name_H-M   'P 1'
#
loop_
_entity.id
_entity.type
_entity.pdbx_description
1 polymer ?
#
loop_
_entity_poly.entity_id
_entity_poly.type
_entity_poly.pdbx_seq_one_letter_code
_entity_poly.pdbx_strand_id
1 'polypeptide(L)'
;MATTQHSNGALPKTHTVHMQTEKAPSAPKRRKMQANKVDDEGLMASLCTLICNHQIGISVNLLTLLCLTHTFFPRARSRTSKFFHMSYYNPETDMYGCGTDDLPFVLLWTVIFTGVRVAVMEYMLDPLARLGGIRTKKGLDRFKEQAWLIVYYTASWSLGMYIMYHSEFWLNLHAIWEGWPFREADGLFKWYYLVQWGFWVQQILVVNVEEKRKDYAQMFTHHIFTTALMCLSYGYFHMRVGIVILTIMDFVDIILPTAKLLKYMGYSNACDYAFGLFVISWVVTRHILYMMVCWSIYAYAPVDMAPGCYFADSTSKQTSFVPASNASQFEAYGGNNHWGNLLKAYSDRNGPICWNPQIRYYFLALLLTLQVFCCIWFATIAKVVYKVLKGNAAEDLRSDDEGEDEEVEVDQTKTIFNMATTCGESGMSSSSGMTAQPKEEEVGVDALTFARLNGASQRRQAKRESARESARVSGISIPGHGDRKELLGRIGCDKPS
;
A
#
# COMPACT_ATOMS: atom_id res chain seq x y z
N MET A 1 7.92 73.04 72.81
CA MET A 1 8.65 71.77 72.99
C MET A 1 8.88 71.15 71.62
N ALA A 2 10.17 70.95 71.28
CA ALA A 2 10.76 70.15 70.19
C ALA A 2 10.24 70.34 68.74
N THR A 3 10.94 71.07 67.85
CA THR A 3 11.96 70.59 66.86
C THR A 3 11.42 69.51 65.90
N THR A 4 11.46 69.61 64.56
CA THR A 4 12.53 70.08 63.64
C THR A 4 11.91 70.14 62.21
N GLN A 5 12.03 71.27 61.49
CA GLN A 5 12.95 71.50 60.33
C GLN A 5 12.63 70.66 59.06
N HIS A 6 12.63 71.15 57.81
CA HIS A 6 13.01 72.45 57.23
C HIS A 6 12.48 72.53 55.77
N SER A 7 12.13 73.75 55.35
CA SER A 7 12.48 74.40 54.05
C SER A 7 11.95 73.80 52.74
N ASN A 8 10.98 74.45 52.09
CA ASN A 8 11.13 75.41 50.96
C ASN A 8 11.74 74.78 49.69
N GLY A 9 11.20 74.95 48.47
CA GLY A 9 10.13 75.80 47.98
C GLY A 9 10.17 75.85 46.44
N ALA A 10 9.09 76.38 45.87
CA ALA A 10 8.94 77.01 44.55
C ALA A 10 9.05 76.18 43.25
N LEU A 11 7.91 76.18 42.55
CA LEU A 11 7.62 75.99 41.11
C LEU A 11 8.52 76.84 40.16
N PRO A 12 8.27 76.83 38.82
CA PRO A 12 8.19 75.73 37.84
C PRO A 12 9.18 76.03 36.68
N LYS A 13 9.38 75.13 35.68
CA LYS A 13 9.69 75.52 34.28
C LYS A 13 9.93 74.37 33.29
N THR A 14 9.44 74.63 32.07
CA THR A 14 9.97 74.34 30.72
C THR A 14 9.96 72.92 30.12
N HIS A 15 9.23 72.85 29.00
CA HIS A 15 9.43 71.95 27.87
C HIS A 15 10.86 72.06 27.30
N THR A 16 11.48 70.91 27.03
CA THR A 16 12.67 70.79 26.19
C THR A 16 12.45 69.69 25.15
N VAL A 17 12.71 70.05 23.90
CA VAL A 17 12.71 69.23 22.69
C VAL A 17 13.81 68.17 22.79
N HIS A 18 13.49 66.90 22.48
CA HIS A 18 14.49 65.85 22.28
C HIS A 18 14.49 65.42 20.80
N MET A 19 15.64 65.64 20.14
CA MET A 19 15.97 65.15 18.79
C MET A 19 15.81 63.63 18.72
N GLN A 20 15.07 63.14 17.72
CA GLN A 20 15.13 61.76 17.28
C GLN A 20 16.32 61.59 16.34
N THR A 21 17.26 60.72 16.71
CA THR A 21 18.32 60.23 15.84
C THR A 21 17.76 59.13 14.94
N GLU A 22 17.69 59.37 13.63
CA GLU A 22 17.32 58.37 12.63
C GLU A 22 18.33 57.19 12.64
N LYS A 23 17.81 55.97 12.76
CA LYS A 23 18.58 54.73 12.56
C LYS A 23 18.66 54.43 11.06
N ALA A 24 19.88 54.26 10.56
CA ALA A 24 20.16 53.82 9.20
C ALA A 24 19.50 52.45 8.87
N PRO A 25 19.05 52.23 7.61
CA PRO A 25 18.43 50.98 7.19
C PRO A 25 19.47 49.85 7.10
N SER A 26 19.23 48.77 7.83
CA SER A 26 20.03 47.55 7.77
C SER A 26 19.84 46.84 6.43
N ALA A 27 20.95 46.48 5.78
CA ALA A 27 20.97 45.70 4.54
C ALA A 27 20.21 44.37 4.66
N PRO A 28 19.58 43.87 3.56
CA PRO A 28 18.79 42.65 3.59
C PRO A 28 19.69 41.44 3.89
N LYS A 29 19.36 40.69 4.93
CA LYS A 29 20.01 39.41 5.24
C LYS A 29 19.80 38.45 4.07
N ARG A 30 20.87 38.14 3.36
CA ARG A 30 20.93 37.08 2.34
C ARG A 30 20.46 35.77 2.99
N ARG A 31 19.27 35.30 2.62
CA ARG A 31 18.71 34.01 3.05
C ARG A 31 19.73 32.95 2.66
N LYS A 32 20.42 32.36 3.64
CA LYS A 32 21.26 31.18 3.42
C LYS A 32 20.31 30.09 2.94
N MET A 33 20.36 29.79 1.65
CA MET A 33 19.83 28.55 1.12
C MET A 33 20.55 27.45 1.89
N GLN A 34 19.83 26.75 2.77
CA GLN A 34 20.34 25.50 3.29
C GLN A 34 20.62 24.64 2.06
N ALA A 35 21.89 24.34 1.82
CA ALA A 35 22.25 23.33 0.85
C ALA A 35 21.49 22.08 1.25
N ASN A 36 20.60 21.60 0.38
CA ASN A 36 20.03 20.27 0.53
C ASN A 36 21.23 19.34 0.73
N LYS A 37 21.30 18.76 1.92
CA LYS A 37 22.18 17.65 2.18
C LYS A 37 21.66 16.57 1.23
N VAL A 38 22.37 16.34 0.15
CA VAL A 38 22.18 15.12 -0.63
C VAL A 38 22.64 14.04 0.33
N ASP A 39 21.69 13.46 1.06
CA ASP A 39 21.95 12.25 1.79
C ASP A 39 22.44 11.25 0.74
N ASP A 40 23.65 10.71 0.95
CA ASP A 40 24.14 9.61 0.13
C ASP A 40 23.07 8.52 0.18
N GLU A 41 22.24 8.45 -0.87
CA GLU A 41 21.24 7.42 -1.02
C GLU A 41 22.00 6.10 -1.08
N GLY A 42 22.09 5.44 0.07
CA GLY A 42 22.80 4.18 0.19
C GLY A 42 22.29 3.17 -0.83
N LEU A 43 23.10 2.14 -1.10
CA LEU A 43 22.75 1.02 -1.98
C LEU A 43 21.29 0.54 -1.80
N MET A 44 20.80 0.52 -0.55
CA MET A 44 19.42 0.16 -0.22
C MET A 44 18.36 1.13 -0.76
N ALA A 45 18.61 2.45 -0.71
CA ALA A 45 17.70 3.45 -1.28
C ALA A 45 17.66 3.33 -2.81
N SER A 46 18.83 3.19 -3.45
CA SER A 46 18.92 2.97 -4.90
C SER A 46 18.26 1.66 -5.34
N LEU A 47 18.45 0.57 -4.59
CA LEU A 47 17.76 -0.71 -4.80
C LEU A 47 16.24 -0.59 -4.62
N CYS A 48 15.78 0.12 -3.58
CA CYS A 48 14.35 0.37 -3.38
C CYS A 48 13.77 1.14 -4.57
N THR A 49 14.40 2.24 -4.98
CA THR A 49 13.97 3.03 -6.14
C THR A 49 13.94 2.21 -7.43
N LEU A 50 14.93 1.34 -7.65
CA LEU A 50 14.96 0.46 -8.82
C LEU A 50 13.84 -0.59 -8.77
N ILE A 51 13.57 -1.17 -7.59
CA ILE A 51 12.46 -2.11 -7.37
C ILE A 51 11.13 -1.40 -7.61
N CYS A 52 10.91 -0.21 -7.03
CA CYS A 52 9.71 0.61 -7.22
C CYS A 52 9.43 0.89 -8.69
N ASN A 53 10.45 1.33 -9.44
CA ASN A 53 10.30 1.73 -10.84
C ASN A 53 10.12 0.53 -11.79
N HIS A 54 10.49 -0.68 -11.37
CA HIS A 54 10.45 -1.87 -12.21
C HIS A 54 9.64 -3.02 -11.61
N GLN A 55 8.70 -2.77 -10.71
CA GLN A 55 7.90 -3.82 -10.04
C GLN A 55 7.20 -4.76 -11.04
N ILE A 56 6.61 -4.20 -12.10
CA ILE A 56 6.01 -5.01 -13.19
C ILE A 56 7.09 -5.84 -13.88
N GLY A 57 8.21 -5.21 -14.28
CA GLY A 57 9.30 -5.88 -14.97
C GLY A 57 9.88 -7.03 -14.16
N ILE A 58 10.13 -6.83 -12.86
CA ILE A 58 10.62 -7.86 -11.95
C ILE A 58 9.62 -9.01 -11.85
N SER A 59 8.34 -8.70 -11.61
CA SER A 59 7.30 -9.73 -11.46
C SER A 59 7.13 -10.53 -12.75
N VAL A 60 7.03 -9.86 -13.90
CA VAL A 60 6.91 -10.50 -15.22
C VAL A 60 8.15 -11.32 -15.54
N ASN A 61 9.35 -10.81 -15.27
CA ASN A 61 10.59 -11.54 -15.52
C ASN A 61 10.72 -12.79 -14.64
N LEU A 62 10.38 -12.71 -13.35
CA LEU A 62 10.40 -13.85 -12.44
C LEU A 62 9.37 -14.91 -12.84
N LEU A 63 8.14 -14.50 -13.18
CA LEU A 63 7.09 -15.41 -13.64
C LEU A 63 7.47 -16.03 -14.99
N THR A 64 7.99 -15.24 -15.92
CA THR A 64 8.43 -15.73 -17.23
C THR A 64 9.59 -16.71 -17.07
N LEU A 65 10.58 -16.39 -16.25
CA LEU A 65 11.70 -17.29 -15.96
C LEU A 65 11.22 -18.61 -15.36
N LEU A 66 10.30 -18.57 -14.40
CA LEU A 66 9.70 -19.76 -13.80
C LEU A 66 8.94 -20.60 -14.84
N CYS A 67 8.09 -19.97 -15.65
CA CYS A 67 7.31 -20.62 -16.71
C CYS A 67 8.21 -21.25 -17.79
N LEU A 68 9.23 -20.52 -18.25
CA LEU A 68 10.21 -21.03 -19.22
C LEU A 68 11.00 -22.19 -18.62
N THR A 69 11.42 -22.10 -17.36
CA THR A 69 12.13 -23.17 -16.66
C THR A 69 11.27 -24.42 -16.54
N HIS A 70 10.00 -24.27 -16.19
CA HIS A 70 9.05 -25.39 -16.11
C HIS A 70 8.80 -26.03 -17.48
N THR A 71 8.65 -25.21 -18.53
CA THR A 71 8.32 -25.69 -19.87
C THR A 71 9.51 -26.39 -20.53
N PHE A 72 10.69 -25.75 -20.53
CA PHE A 72 11.84 -26.17 -21.33
C PHE A 72 12.83 -27.10 -20.59
N PHE A 73 12.79 -27.18 -19.25
CA PHE A 73 13.72 -28.00 -18.48
C PHE A 73 12.98 -29.11 -17.70
N PRO A 74 12.80 -30.30 -18.30
CA PRO A 74 12.14 -31.44 -17.64
C PRO A 74 12.75 -31.80 -16.28
N ARG A 75 14.08 -31.71 -16.14
CA ARG A 75 14.78 -31.97 -14.86
C ARG A 75 14.40 -31.00 -13.74
N ALA A 76 13.98 -29.78 -14.08
CA ALA A 76 13.59 -28.77 -13.11
C ALA A 76 12.10 -28.89 -12.71
N ARG A 77 11.26 -29.61 -13.49
CA ARG A 77 9.81 -29.73 -13.26
C ARG A 77 9.44 -30.29 -11.89
N SER A 78 10.25 -31.18 -11.33
CA SER A 78 10.02 -31.71 -9.97
C SER A 78 10.04 -30.61 -8.89
N ARG A 79 10.78 -29.52 -9.10
CA ARG A 79 10.82 -28.37 -8.19
C ARG A 79 9.85 -27.28 -8.60
N THR A 80 9.75 -26.99 -9.91
CA THR A 80 8.90 -25.89 -10.39
C THR A 80 7.41 -26.20 -10.35
N SER A 81 7.00 -27.47 -10.42
CA SER A 81 5.58 -27.87 -10.29
C SER A 81 4.94 -27.43 -8.98
N LYS A 82 5.71 -27.38 -7.88
CA LYS A 82 5.27 -26.92 -6.55
C LYS A 82 4.84 -25.45 -6.52
N PHE A 83 5.25 -24.66 -7.51
CA PHE A 83 4.76 -23.29 -7.65
C PHE A 83 3.37 -23.26 -8.32
N PHE A 84 3.08 -24.18 -9.24
CA PHE A 84 1.86 -24.13 -10.07
C PHE A 84 0.68 -24.92 -9.50
N HIS A 85 0.94 -25.90 -8.63
CA HIS A 85 -0.08 -26.78 -8.08
C HIS A 85 -0.04 -26.79 -6.55
N MET A 86 -1.22 -26.88 -5.93
CA MET A 86 -1.30 -27.10 -4.49
C MET A 86 -0.76 -28.49 -4.15
N SER A 87 0.14 -28.54 -3.16
CA SER A 87 0.80 -29.77 -2.76
C SER A 87 -0.11 -30.65 -1.88
N TYR A 88 0.24 -31.92 -1.75
CA TYR A 88 -0.37 -32.88 -0.81
C TYR A 88 -1.86 -33.22 -1.03
N TYR A 89 -2.29 -33.32 -2.29
CA TYR A 89 -3.61 -33.85 -2.63
C TYR A 89 -3.75 -35.32 -2.20
N ASN A 90 -4.83 -35.65 -1.50
CA ASN A 90 -5.18 -37.00 -1.09
C ASN A 90 -6.37 -37.52 -1.94
N PRO A 91 -6.16 -38.53 -2.80
CA PRO A 91 -7.20 -39.04 -3.68
C PRO A 91 -8.31 -39.82 -2.95
N GLU A 92 -8.11 -40.23 -1.69
CA GLU A 92 -9.14 -40.96 -0.93
C GLU A 92 -10.16 -40.03 -0.28
N THR A 93 -9.71 -38.86 0.17
CA THR A 93 -10.55 -37.88 0.88
C THR A 93 -10.97 -36.72 -0.02
N ASP A 94 -10.36 -36.58 -1.21
CA ASP A 94 -10.50 -35.43 -2.11
C ASP A 94 -10.10 -34.10 -1.44
N MET A 95 -9.15 -34.18 -0.50
CA MET A 95 -8.71 -33.06 0.35
C MET A 95 -7.20 -32.85 0.24
N TYR A 96 -6.72 -31.74 0.78
CA TYR A 96 -5.30 -31.37 0.73
C TYR A 96 -4.68 -31.30 2.12
N GLY A 97 -3.52 -31.92 2.31
CA GLY A 97 -2.74 -31.77 3.53
C GLY A 97 -1.87 -30.52 3.56
N CYS A 98 -1.22 -30.23 4.69
CA CYS A 98 -0.27 -29.12 4.83
C CYS A 98 1.19 -29.59 4.84
N GLY A 99 2.13 -28.76 4.35
CA GLY A 99 3.57 -29.01 4.51
C GLY A 99 4.47 -27.95 3.87
N THR A 100 5.78 -28.19 3.88
CA THR A 100 6.79 -27.27 3.31
C THR A 100 6.68 -27.05 1.81
N ASP A 101 6.14 -28.02 1.06
CA ASP A 101 6.00 -27.91 -0.40
C ASP A 101 4.91 -26.92 -0.83
N ASP A 102 4.20 -26.30 0.13
CA ASP A 102 3.30 -25.18 -0.12
C ASP A 102 4.02 -23.81 -0.09
N LEU A 103 5.22 -23.71 0.49
CA LEU A 103 5.96 -22.44 0.56
C LEU A 103 6.33 -21.87 -0.84
N PRO A 104 6.73 -22.68 -1.84
CA PRO A 104 6.90 -22.19 -3.20
C PRO A 104 5.63 -21.57 -3.80
N PHE A 105 4.46 -22.13 -3.46
CA PHE A 105 3.17 -21.60 -3.89
C PHE A 105 2.88 -20.24 -3.25
N VAL A 106 3.16 -20.08 -1.95
CA VAL A 106 3.06 -18.78 -1.24
C VAL A 106 3.99 -17.73 -1.87
N LEU A 107 5.23 -18.12 -2.20
CA LEU A 107 6.19 -17.24 -2.88
C LEU A 107 5.73 -16.86 -4.29
N LEU A 108 5.13 -17.80 -5.04
CA LEU A 108 4.54 -17.50 -6.35
C LEU A 108 3.48 -16.41 -6.20
N TRP A 109 2.53 -16.58 -5.28
CA TRP A 109 1.46 -15.62 -5.06
C TRP A 109 1.97 -14.26 -4.59
N THR A 110 3.05 -14.22 -3.81
CA THR A 110 3.73 -12.97 -3.43
C THR A 110 4.19 -12.18 -4.68
N VAL A 111 4.80 -12.87 -5.65
CA VAL A 111 5.24 -12.27 -6.92
C VAL A 111 4.05 -11.90 -7.81
N ILE A 112 3.03 -12.76 -7.90
CA ILE A 112 1.80 -12.47 -8.65
C ILE A 112 1.14 -11.21 -8.10
N PHE A 113 0.96 -11.08 -6.79
CA PHE A 113 0.36 -9.88 -6.20
C PHE A 113 1.18 -8.62 -6.47
N THR A 114 2.50 -8.71 -6.48
CA THR A 114 3.37 -7.58 -6.83
C THR A 114 3.10 -7.12 -8.26
N GLY A 115 3.01 -8.03 -9.22
CA GLY A 115 2.71 -7.70 -10.61
C GLY A 115 1.27 -7.22 -10.83
N VAL A 116 0.29 -7.95 -10.29
CA VAL A 116 -1.15 -7.65 -10.44
C VAL A 116 -1.50 -6.31 -9.81
N ARG A 117 -0.93 -5.99 -8.64
CA ARG A 117 -1.15 -4.70 -7.99
C ARG A 117 -0.81 -3.54 -8.92
N VAL A 118 0.40 -3.54 -9.46
CA VAL A 118 0.86 -2.43 -10.32
C VAL A 118 0.10 -2.43 -11.64
N ALA A 119 -0.17 -3.61 -12.22
CA ALA A 119 -0.97 -3.70 -13.44
C ALA A 119 -2.39 -3.13 -13.25
N VAL A 120 -3.06 -3.46 -12.15
CA VAL A 120 -4.40 -2.92 -11.84
C VAL A 120 -4.30 -1.42 -11.54
N MET A 121 -3.32 -0.98 -10.76
CA MET A 121 -3.13 0.45 -10.47
C MET A 121 -2.91 1.26 -11.75
N GLU A 122 -1.99 0.86 -12.62
CA GLU A 122 -1.61 1.63 -13.83
C GLU A 122 -2.63 1.49 -14.98
N TYR A 123 -3.13 0.28 -15.25
CA TYR A 123 -3.96 0.05 -16.44
C TYR A 123 -5.46 0.16 -16.18
N MET A 124 -5.92 -0.02 -14.94
CA MET A 124 -7.34 0.04 -14.60
C MET A 124 -7.69 1.24 -13.74
N LEU A 125 -6.93 1.50 -12.67
CA LEU A 125 -7.29 2.51 -11.67
C LEU A 125 -6.82 3.92 -12.06
N ASP A 126 -5.66 4.08 -12.70
CA ASP A 126 -5.17 5.36 -13.22
C ASP A 126 -6.18 6.04 -14.18
N PRO A 127 -6.69 5.37 -15.24
CA PRO A 127 -7.68 5.99 -16.12
C PRO A 127 -8.99 6.31 -15.39
N LEU A 128 -9.43 5.46 -14.46
CA LEU A 128 -10.61 5.73 -13.63
C LEU A 128 -10.43 6.96 -12.73
N ALA A 129 -9.25 7.12 -12.12
CA ALA A 129 -8.92 8.26 -11.28
C ALA A 129 -8.91 9.57 -12.08
N ARG A 130 -8.36 9.55 -13.30
CA ARG A 130 -8.36 10.71 -14.21
C ARG A 130 -9.77 11.06 -14.70
N LEU A 131 -10.60 10.05 -14.97
CA LEU A 131 -12.02 10.26 -15.29
C LEU A 131 -12.79 10.86 -14.10
N GLY A 132 -12.39 10.51 -12.88
CA GLY A 132 -12.88 11.11 -11.63
C GLY A 132 -12.40 12.55 -11.38
N GLY A 133 -11.59 13.14 -12.27
CA GLY A 133 -11.14 14.52 -12.20
C GLY A 133 -9.82 14.75 -11.45
N ILE A 134 -9.17 13.69 -10.96
CA ILE A 134 -7.89 13.78 -10.25
C ILE A 134 -6.76 13.95 -11.28
N ARG A 135 -5.96 15.01 -11.15
CA ARG A 135 -4.90 15.35 -12.13
C ARG A 135 -3.50 15.38 -11.53
N THR A 136 -3.37 15.68 -10.25
CA THR A 136 -2.08 15.73 -9.55
C THR A 136 -1.50 14.32 -9.43
N LYS A 137 -0.19 14.16 -9.65
CA LYS A 137 0.50 12.88 -9.50
C LYS A 137 0.30 12.28 -8.10
N LYS A 138 0.54 13.07 -7.05
CA LYS A 138 0.36 12.67 -5.63
C LYS A 138 -1.08 12.20 -5.34
N GLY A 139 -2.08 12.92 -5.85
CA GLY A 139 -3.49 12.53 -5.72
C GLY A 139 -3.85 11.25 -6.48
N LEU A 140 -3.30 11.07 -7.69
CA LEU A 140 -3.50 9.84 -8.48
C LEU A 140 -2.92 8.62 -7.75
N ASP A 141 -1.70 8.71 -7.25
CA ASP A 141 -1.04 7.60 -6.55
C ASP A 141 -1.83 7.21 -5.29
N ARG A 142 -2.25 8.19 -4.47
CA ARG A 142 -3.10 7.96 -3.29
C ARG A 142 -4.45 7.32 -3.64
N PHE A 143 -5.11 7.79 -4.71
CA PHE A 143 -6.36 7.19 -5.17
C PHE A 143 -6.14 5.74 -5.61
N LYS A 144 -5.12 5.48 -6.43
CA LYS A 144 -4.81 4.13 -6.93
C LYS A 144 -4.50 3.17 -5.78
N GLU A 145 -3.75 3.62 -4.77
CA GLU A 145 -3.44 2.82 -3.57
C GLU A 145 -4.72 2.42 -2.82
N GLN A 146 -5.58 3.39 -2.52
CA GLN A 146 -6.83 3.11 -1.80
C GLN A 146 -7.79 2.24 -2.63
N ALA A 147 -7.90 2.49 -3.93
CA ALA A 147 -8.74 1.70 -4.82
C ALA A 147 -8.24 0.26 -5.00
N TRP A 148 -6.93 0.03 -5.01
CA TRP A 148 -6.34 -1.32 -5.00
C TRP A 148 -6.77 -2.11 -3.75
N LEU A 149 -6.75 -1.47 -2.58
CA LEU A 149 -7.20 -2.12 -1.34
C LEU A 149 -8.67 -2.55 -1.44
N ILE A 150 -9.55 -1.71 -1.99
CA ILE A 150 -10.96 -2.07 -2.19
C ILE A 150 -11.09 -3.29 -3.11
N VAL A 151 -10.40 -3.30 -4.25
CA VAL A 151 -10.43 -4.42 -5.20
C VAL A 151 -9.99 -5.71 -4.51
N TYR A 152 -8.87 -5.67 -3.79
CA TYR A 152 -8.33 -6.83 -3.10
C TYR A 152 -9.26 -7.33 -1.99
N TYR A 153 -9.59 -6.46 -1.03
CA TYR A 153 -10.34 -6.85 0.16
C TYR A 153 -11.78 -7.22 -0.17
N THR A 154 -12.40 -6.62 -1.19
CA THR A 154 -13.75 -7.05 -1.63
C THR A 154 -13.71 -8.48 -2.16
N ALA A 155 -12.71 -8.82 -2.99
CA ALA A 155 -12.57 -10.18 -3.51
C ALA A 155 -12.23 -11.18 -2.40
N SER A 156 -11.24 -10.85 -1.57
CA SER A 156 -10.77 -11.73 -0.48
C SER A 156 -11.83 -11.94 0.59
N TRP A 157 -12.50 -10.88 1.03
CA TRP A 157 -13.58 -10.95 2.01
C TRP A 157 -14.76 -11.76 1.49
N SER A 158 -15.18 -11.55 0.24
CA SER A 158 -16.29 -12.32 -0.35
C SER A 158 -15.99 -13.81 -0.39
N LEU A 159 -14.77 -14.19 -0.77
CA LEU A 159 -14.34 -15.58 -0.78
C LEU A 159 -14.19 -16.16 0.64
N GLY A 160 -13.59 -15.41 1.56
CA GLY A 160 -13.47 -15.81 2.97
C GLY A 160 -14.84 -16.03 3.63
N MET A 161 -15.79 -15.12 3.38
CA MET A 161 -17.18 -15.25 3.84
C MET A 161 -17.87 -16.47 3.24
N TYR A 162 -17.67 -16.73 1.94
CA TYR A 162 -18.22 -17.93 1.30
C TYR A 162 -17.70 -19.21 1.96
N ILE A 163 -16.38 -19.32 2.19
CA ILE A 163 -15.77 -20.48 2.85
C ILE A 163 -16.32 -20.63 4.27
N MET A 164 -16.36 -19.54 5.03
CA MET A 164 -16.88 -19.56 6.40
C MET A 164 -18.33 -19.98 6.47
N TYR A 165 -19.21 -19.44 5.62
CA TYR A 165 -20.64 -19.75 5.60
C TYR A 165 -20.91 -21.25 5.33
N HIS A 166 -20.07 -21.88 4.51
CA HIS A 166 -20.17 -23.32 4.20
C HIS A 166 -19.36 -24.21 5.15
N SER A 167 -18.80 -23.66 6.22
CA SER A 167 -18.04 -24.40 7.23
C SER A 167 -18.85 -24.65 8.50
N GLU A 168 -18.58 -25.76 9.20
CA GLU A 168 -19.25 -26.14 10.45
C GLU A 168 -19.03 -25.15 11.61
N PHE A 169 -17.98 -24.34 11.53
CA PHE A 169 -17.63 -23.33 12.52
C PHE A 169 -18.23 -21.95 12.24
N TRP A 170 -19.16 -21.82 11.27
CA TRP A 170 -19.88 -20.58 11.03
C TRP A 170 -20.67 -20.16 12.28
N LEU A 171 -20.28 -19.03 12.90
CA LEU A 171 -20.86 -18.52 14.14
C LEU A 171 -20.83 -19.51 15.34
N ASN A 172 -20.03 -20.57 15.25
CA ASN A 172 -19.84 -21.55 16.32
C ASN A 172 -18.38 -21.60 16.73
N LEU A 173 -18.06 -20.98 17.87
CA LEU A 173 -16.69 -20.84 18.37
C LEU A 173 -16.08 -22.15 18.90
N HIS A 174 -16.88 -23.15 19.27
CA HIS A 174 -16.40 -24.47 19.70
C HIS A 174 -15.98 -25.32 18.51
N ALA A 175 -16.78 -25.33 17.44
CA ALA A 175 -16.50 -26.07 16.22
C ALA A 175 -15.21 -25.63 15.49
N ILE A 176 -14.62 -24.49 15.89
CA ILE A 176 -13.29 -24.07 15.44
C ILE A 176 -12.21 -25.07 15.89
N TRP A 177 -12.37 -25.65 17.09
CA TRP A 177 -11.35 -26.47 17.78
C TRP A 177 -11.71 -27.95 17.83
N GLU A 178 -13.01 -28.26 17.79
CA GLU A 178 -13.51 -29.64 17.90
C GLU A 178 -12.94 -30.53 16.78
N GLY A 179 -12.24 -31.60 17.16
CA GLY A 179 -11.63 -32.53 16.21
C GLY A 179 -10.23 -32.13 15.73
N TRP A 180 -9.62 -31.09 16.30
CA TRP A 180 -8.21 -30.79 16.06
C TRP A 180 -7.31 -31.98 16.46
N PRO A 181 -6.24 -32.31 15.71
CA PRO A 181 -5.65 -31.57 14.58
C PRO A 181 -6.29 -31.83 13.21
N PHE A 182 -6.65 -30.76 12.49
CA PHE A 182 -7.17 -30.81 11.12
C PHE A 182 -6.03 -30.90 10.10
N ARG A 183 -5.53 -32.11 9.86
CA ARG A 183 -4.37 -32.34 8.97
C ARG A 183 -4.68 -32.18 7.48
N GLU A 184 -5.96 -32.19 7.11
CA GLU A 184 -6.43 -31.99 5.75
C GLU A 184 -7.48 -30.86 5.71
N ALA A 185 -7.50 -30.13 4.61
CA ALA A 185 -8.43 -29.04 4.34
C ALA A 185 -8.96 -29.14 2.90
N ASP A 186 -10.16 -28.59 2.70
CA ASP A 186 -10.77 -28.48 1.38
C ASP A 186 -9.86 -27.68 0.44
N GLY A 187 -9.90 -28.01 -0.86
CA GLY A 187 -9.03 -27.38 -1.86
C GLY A 187 -9.20 -25.86 -1.92
N LEU A 188 -10.45 -25.36 -1.89
CA LEU A 188 -10.71 -23.91 -1.93
C LEU A 188 -10.28 -23.25 -0.62
N PHE A 189 -10.54 -23.90 0.50
CA PHE A 189 -10.10 -23.45 1.82
C PHE A 189 -8.58 -23.28 1.86
N LYS A 190 -7.83 -24.33 1.49
CA LYS A 190 -6.37 -24.31 1.50
C LYS A 190 -5.83 -23.28 0.53
N TRP A 191 -6.36 -23.23 -0.69
CA TRP A 191 -5.97 -22.25 -1.69
C TRP A 191 -6.09 -20.83 -1.16
N TYR A 192 -7.27 -20.47 -0.62
CA TYR A 192 -7.52 -19.15 -0.05
C TYR A 192 -6.51 -18.80 1.04
N TYR A 193 -6.22 -19.74 1.94
CA TYR A 193 -5.29 -19.53 3.04
C TYR A 193 -3.85 -19.28 2.56
N LEU A 194 -3.37 -20.05 1.59
CA LEU A 194 -2.02 -19.88 1.02
C LEU A 194 -1.89 -18.59 0.22
N VAL A 195 -2.94 -18.21 -0.52
CA VAL A 195 -3.00 -16.94 -1.26
C VAL A 195 -2.98 -15.76 -0.29
N GLN A 196 -3.80 -15.79 0.77
CA GLN A 196 -3.79 -14.77 1.83
C GLN A 196 -2.41 -14.68 2.49
N TRP A 197 -1.74 -15.80 2.74
CA TRP A 197 -0.37 -15.77 3.26
C TRP A 197 0.59 -15.08 2.28
N GLY A 198 0.52 -15.40 0.99
CA GLY A 198 1.32 -14.74 -0.05
C GLY A 198 1.06 -13.24 -0.12
N PHE A 199 -0.18 -12.80 0.05
CA PHE A 199 -0.53 -11.39 0.14
C PHE A 199 0.09 -10.70 1.36
N TRP A 200 0.02 -11.30 2.56
CA TRP A 200 0.62 -10.69 3.75
C TRP A 200 2.16 -10.61 3.68
N VAL A 201 2.80 -11.60 3.05
CA VAL A 201 4.24 -11.51 2.72
C VAL A 201 4.49 -10.37 1.73
N GLN A 202 3.62 -10.22 0.72
CA GLN A 202 3.70 -9.12 -0.24
C GLN A 202 3.50 -7.75 0.41
N GLN A 203 2.64 -7.61 1.43
CA GLN A 203 2.46 -6.36 2.17
C GLN A 203 3.73 -5.90 2.91
N ILE A 204 4.59 -6.83 3.35
CA ILE A 204 5.92 -6.49 3.89
C ILE A 204 6.79 -5.83 2.82
N LEU A 205 6.70 -6.26 1.56
CA LEU A 205 7.43 -5.61 0.46
C LEU A 205 6.84 -4.23 0.16
N VAL A 206 5.51 -4.14 0.07
CA VAL A 206 4.80 -2.90 -0.26
C VAL A 206 5.09 -1.80 0.75
N VAL A 207 5.02 -2.07 2.06
CA VAL A 207 5.24 -1.04 3.09
C VAL A 207 6.67 -0.47 3.07
N ASN A 208 7.64 -1.21 2.51
CA ASN A 208 9.02 -0.74 2.34
C ASN A 208 9.24 0.05 1.04
N VAL A 209 8.39 -0.20 0.03
CA VAL A 209 8.41 0.47 -1.28
C VAL A 209 7.62 1.76 -1.24
N GLU A 210 6.46 1.77 -0.58
CA GLU A 210 5.62 2.94 -0.42
C GLU A 210 6.30 4.03 0.41
N GLU A 211 5.90 5.27 0.18
CA GLU A 211 6.39 6.41 0.94
C GLU A 211 6.09 6.21 2.43
N LYS A 212 7.14 6.30 3.26
CA LYS A 212 7.04 6.03 4.69
C LYS A 212 6.23 7.13 5.39
N ARG A 213 5.06 6.74 5.91
CA ARG A 213 4.19 7.62 6.69
C ARG A 213 4.56 7.60 8.17
N LYS A 214 3.96 8.51 8.96
CA LYS A 214 4.19 8.65 10.41
C LYS A 214 3.96 7.36 11.22
N ASP A 215 3.15 6.45 10.71
CA ASP A 215 2.82 5.16 11.34
C ASP A 215 3.57 3.96 10.71
N TYR A 216 4.59 4.21 9.89
CA TYR A 216 5.38 3.18 9.20
C TYR A 216 5.83 2.05 10.13
N ALA A 217 6.40 2.39 11.30
CA ALA A 217 6.90 1.37 12.24
C ALA A 217 5.77 0.48 12.75
N GLN A 218 4.59 1.05 13.05
CA GLN A 218 3.44 0.31 13.54
C GLN A 218 2.89 -0.63 12.45
N MET A 219 2.73 -0.13 11.22
CA MET A 219 2.26 -0.93 10.08
C MET A 219 3.25 -2.04 9.72
N PHE A 220 4.55 -1.75 9.67
CA PHE A 220 5.58 -2.75 9.39
C PHE A 220 5.58 -3.84 10.46
N THR A 221 5.60 -3.46 11.75
CA THR A 221 5.54 -4.44 12.85
C THR A 221 4.26 -5.26 12.81
N HIS A 222 3.11 -4.64 12.53
CA HIS A 222 1.84 -5.35 12.33
C HIS A 222 1.97 -6.44 11.24
N HIS A 223 2.51 -6.11 10.07
CA HIS A 223 2.69 -7.09 8.98
C HIS A 223 3.63 -8.24 9.36
N ILE A 224 4.66 -7.99 10.16
CA ILE A 224 5.55 -9.04 10.68
C ILE A 224 4.76 -9.98 11.61
N PHE A 225 3.99 -9.45 12.57
CA PHE A 225 3.18 -10.27 13.48
C PHE A 225 2.09 -11.06 12.75
N THR A 226 1.39 -10.44 11.79
CA THR A 226 0.35 -11.11 11.00
C THR A 226 0.96 -12.23 10.15
N THR A 227 2.11 -12.02 9.52
CA THR A 227 2.80 -13.07 8.74
C THR A 227 3.31 -14.20 9.64
N ALA A 228 3.81 -13.88 10.83
CA ALA A 228 4.21 -14.89 11.82
C ALA A 228 3.01 -15.73 12.29
N LEU A 229 1.84 -15.10 12.52
CA LEU A 229 0.60 -15.78 12.86
C LEU A 229 0.10 -16.67 11.72
N MET A 230 0.22 -16.25 10.46
CA MET A 230 -0.10 -17.10 9.31
C MET A 230 0.76 -18.37 9.28
N CYS A 231 2.08 -18.22 9.46
CA CYS A 231 3.03 -19.33 9.52
C CYS A 231 2.75 -20.29 10.70
N LEU A 232 2.53 -19.73 11.90
CA LEU A 232 2.25 -20.54 13.09
C LEU A 232 0.91 -21.26 12.98
N SER A 233 -0.12 -20.56 12.51
CA SER A 233 -1.46 -21.13 12.35
C SER A 233 -1.48 -22.25 11.31
N TYR A 234 -0.76 -22.09 10.19
CA TYR A 234 -0.64 -23.15 9.18
C TYR A 234 0.12 -24.37 9.73
N GLY A 235 1.23 -24.15 10.43
CA GLY A 235 2.04 -25.23 11.00
C GLY A 235 1.35 -26.01 12.12
N TYR A 236 0.55 -25.35 12.96
CA TYR A 236 -0.21 -25.99 14.04
C TYR A 236 -1.61 -26.46 13.61
N PHE A 237 -1.95 -26.46 12.31
CA PHE A 237 -3.28 -26.84 11.81
C PHE A 237 -4.44 -26.00 12.40
N HIS A 238 -4.18 -24.73 12.70
CA HIS A 238 -5.14 -23.75 13.23
C HIS A 238 -5.79 -22.90 12.13
N MET A 239 -5.80 -23.39 10.90
CA MET A 239 -6.27 -22.60 9.75
C MET A 239 -7.74 -22.16 9.87
N ARG A 240 -8.59 -22.92 10.60
CA ARG A 240 -9.99 -22.55 10.90
C ARG A 240 -10.10 -21.22 11.63
N VAL A 241 -9.39 -21.06 12.75
CA VAL A 241 -9.36 -19.77 13.48
C VAL A 241 -8.71 -18.67 12.62
N GLY A 242 -7.71 -19.03 11.81
CA GLY A 242 -7.06 -18.11 10.88
C GLY A 242 -8.03 -17.49 9.86
N ILE A 243 -8.89 -18.30 9.20
CA ILE A 243 -9.89 -17.78 8.25
C ILE A 243 -10.92 -16.87 8.94
N VAL A 244 -11.35 -17.23 10.16
CA VAL A 244 -12.27 -16.41 10.94
C VAL A 244 -11.66 -15.03 11.20
N ILE A 245 -10.40 -14.98 11.65
CA ILE A 245 -9.68 -13.73 11.88
C ILE A 245 -9.49 -12.95 10.59
N LEU A 246 -9.04 -13.59 9.49
CA LEU A 246 -8.85 -12.93 8.20
C LEU A 246 -10.14 -12.31 7.66
N THR A 247 -11.28 -12.96 7.84
CA THR A 247 -12.53 -12.43 7.28
C THR A 247 -13.14 -11.31 8.13
N ILE A 248 -13.08 -11.42 9.46
CA ILE A 248 -13.44 -10.31 10.35
C ILE A 248 -12.48 -9.12 10.12
N MET A 249 -11.21 -9.46 9.95
CA MET A 249 -10.12 -8.78 9.27
C MET A 249 -10.56 -7.80 8.18
N ASP A 250 -10.74 -8.37 7.01
CA ASP A 250 -10.80 -7.69 5.73
C ASP A 250 -12.02 -6.75 5.58
N PHE A 251 -13.10 -6.94 6.36
CA PHE A 251 -14.33 -6.17 6.19
C PHE A 251 -14.15 -4.65 6.33
N VAL A 252 -13.45 -4.22 7.39
CA VAL A 252 -13.21 -2.79 7.65
C VAL A 252 -12.26 -2.17 6.64
N ASP A 253 -11.37 -2.99 6.08
CA ASP A 253 -10.36 -2.58 5.12
C ASP A 253 -10.97 -2.37 3.71
N ILE A 254 -12.26 -2.64 3.53
CA ILE A 254 -13.07 -2.18 2.39
C ILE A 254 -13.63 -0.78 2.65
N ILE A 255 -14.13 -0.54 3.87
CA ILE A 255 -14.92 0.65 4.19
C ILE A 255 -14.04 1.90 4.31
N LEU A 256 -12.88 1.81 4.98
CA LEU A 256 -11.99 2.97 5.15
C LEU A 256 -11.44 3.51 3.82
N PRO A 257 -10.88 2.68 2.93
CA PRO A 257 -10.43 3.16 1.63
C PRO A 257 -11.60 3.71 0.79
N THR A 258 -12.80 3.12 0.92
CA THR A 258 -14.01 3.66 0.26
C THR A 258 -14.31 5.08 0.70
N ALA A 259 -14.28 5.36 2.02
CA ALA A 259 -14.47 6.72 2.53
C ALA A 259 -13.42 7.70 1.97
N LYS A 260 -12.15 7.27 1.88
CA LYS A 260 -11.07 8.09 1.31
C LYS A 260 -11.26 8.37 -0.18
N LEU A 261 -11.67 7.38 -0.98
CA LEU A 261 -11.97 7.61 -2.39
C LEU A 261 -13.12 8.60 -2.59
N LEU A 262 -14.18 8.49 -1.78
CA LEU A 262 -15.29 9.44 -1.82
C LEU A 262 -14.82 10.87 -1.49
N LYS A 263 -13.90 11.02 -0.53
CA LYS A 263 -13.26 12.31 -0.22
C LYS A 263 -12.45 12.84 -1.40
N TYR A 264 -11.61 12.01 -2.03
CA TYR A 264 -10.78 12.42 -3.17
C TYR A 264 -11.60 12.84 -4.40
N MET A 265 -12.82 12.32 -4.55
CA MET A 265 -13.76 12.70 -5.60
C MET A 265 -14.66 13.89 -5.24
N GLY A 266 -14.52 14.47 -4.04
CA GLY A 266 -15.32 15.61 -3.58
C GLY A 266 -16.74 15.25 -3.10
N TYR A 267 -17.05 13.97 -2.86
CA TYR A 267 -18.35 13.52 -2.35
C TYR A 267 -18.41 13.57 -0.82
N SER A 268 -18.37 14.78 -0.24
CA SER A 268 -18.27 14.99 1.22
C SER A 268 -19.37 14.28 2.03
N ASN A 269 -20.65 14.42 1.65
CA ASN A 269 -21.75 13.77 2.39
C ASN A 269 -21.62 12.25 2.40
N ALA A 270 -21.29 11.64 1.25
CA ALA A 270 -21.10 10.19 1.15
C ALA A 270 -19.87 9.73 1.94
N CYS A 271 -18.79 10.53 1.93
CA CYS A 271 -17.60 10.32 2.74
C CYS A 271 -17.95 10.30 4.24
N ASP A 272 -18.76 11.25 4.73
CA ASP A 272 -19.15 11.31 6.14
C ASP A 272 -19.98 10.10 6.57
N TYR A 273 -20.92 9.66 5.73
CA TYR A 273 -21.68 8.42 5.98
C TYR A 273 -20.76 7.19 6.00
N ALA A 274 -19.84 7.08 5.02
CA ALA A 274 -18.89 5.98 4.95
C ALA A 274 -17.92 5.98 6.15
N PHE A 275 -17.51 7.16 6.62
CA PHE A 275 -16.69 7.32 7.82
C PHE A 275 -17.45 6.91 9.07
N GLY A 276 -18.72 7.29 9.22
CA GLY A 276 -19.57 6.81 10.30
C GLY A 276 -19.72 5.28 10.32
N LEU A 277 -19.96 4.68 9.14
CA LEU A 277 -20.00 3.23 8.97
C LEU A 277 -18.65 2.56 9.31
N PHE A 278 -17.54 3.19 8.93
CA PHE A 278 -16.19 2.74 9.27
C PHE A 278 -15.97 2.68 10.79
N VAL A 279 -16.39 3.71 11.54
CA VAL A 279 -16.23 3.73 13.00
C VAL A 279 -17.01 2.59 13.66
N ILE A 280 -18.27 2.38 13.25
CA ILE A 280 -19.12 1.32 13.80
C ILE A 280 -18.53 -0.07 13.47
N SER A 281 -18.20 -0.30 12.20
CA SER A 281 -17.63 -1.57 11.74
C SER A 281 -16.27 -1.87 12.38
N TRP A 282 -15.43 -0.85 12.63
CA TRP A 282 -14.19 -0.99 13.38
C TRP A 282 -14.44 -1.54 14.79
N VAL A 283 -15.36 -0.95 15.55
CA VAL A 283 -15.67 -1.40 16.91
C VAL A 283 -16.19 -2.83 16.90
N VAL A 284 -17.13 -3.14 16.02
CA VAL A 284 -17.72 -4.48 15.93
C VAL A 284 -16.68 -5.53 15.57
N THR A 285 -15.90 -5.32 14.52
CA THR A 285 -14.96 -6.34 14.03
C THR A 285 -13.72 -6.45 14.92
N ARG A 286 -13.10 -5.34 15.34
CA ARG A 286 -11.80 -5.31 16.05
C ARG A 286 -11.91 -5.40 17.56
N HIS A 287 -12.99 -4.91 18.17
CA HIS A 287 -13.11 -4.87 19.63
C HIS A 287 -14.14 -5.84 20.19
N ILE A 288 -15.14 -6.24 19.38
CA ILE A 288 -16.12 -7.25 19.79
C ILE A 288 -15.75 -8.62 19.19
N LEU A 289 -15.87 -8.79 17.87
CA LEU A 289 -15.72 -10.10 17.23
C LEU A 289 -14.30 -10.66 17.37
N TYR A 290 -13.27 -9.85 17.14
CA TYR A 290 -11.89 -10.31 17.33
C TYR A 290 -11.58 -10.70 18.79
N MET A 291 -12.11 -9.96 19.76
CA MET A 291 -11.96 -10.32 21.18
C MET A 291 -12.74 -11.57 21.55
N MET A 292 -13.89 -11.83 20.92
CA MET A 292 -14.59 -13.12 21.04
C MET A 292 -13.73 -14.28 20.53
N VAL A 293 -12.97 -14.10 19.44
CA VAL A 293 -12.04 -15.12 18.95
C VAL A 293 -10.88 -15.33 19.93
N CYS A 294 -10.30 -14.25 20.46
CA CYS A 294 -9.28 -14.33 21.51
C CYS A 294 -9.80 -15.05 22.76
N TRP A 295 -11.05 -14.78 23.15
CA TRP A 295 -11.73 -15.49 24.24
C TRP A 295 -11.90 -16.99 23.92
N SER A 296 -12.28 -17.34 22.69
CA SER A 296 -12.39 -18.73 22.25
C SER A 296 -11.05 -19.48 22.40
N ILE A 297 -9.93 -18.85 22.03
CA ILE A 297 -8.58 -19.42 22.24
C ILE A 297 -8.26 -19.59 23.73
N TYR A 298 -8.67 -18.64 24.57
CA TYR A 298 -8.41 -18.72 26.00
C TYR A 298 -9.26 -19.79 26.70
N ALA A 299 -10.56 -19.81 26.43
CA ALA A 299 -11.57 -20.55 27.18
C ALA A 299 -12.02 -21.86 26.52
N TYR A 300 -12.20 -21.90 25.21
CA TYR A 300 -12.77 -23.08 24.51
C TYR A 300 -11.70 -24.01 23.96
N ALA A 301 -10.62 -23.48 23.39
CA ALA A 301 -9.49 -24.29 22.95
C ALA A 301 -8.97 -25.33 23.98
N PRO A 302 -8.81 -25.04 25.29
CA PRO A 302 -8.39 -26.06 26.27
C PRO A 302 -9.46 -27.10 26.61
N VAL A 303 -10.74 -26.80 26.35
CA VAL A 303 -11.86 -27.71 26.58
C VAL A 303 -11.97 -28.68 25.41
N ASP A 304 -11.87 -28.16 24.20
CA ASP A 304 -12.08 -28.92 22.96
C ASP A 304 -10.78 -29.61 22.48
N MET A 305 -9.61 -29.13 22.89
CA MET A 305 -8.30 -29.72 22.58
C MET A 305 -7.56 -30.09 23.87
N ALA A 306 -7.59 -31.38 24.22
CA ALA A 306 -6.91 -31.88 25.41
C ALA A 306 -5.39 -31.67 25.32
N PRO A 307 -4.71 -31.23 26.40
CA PRO A 307 -3.25 -31.09 26.41
C PRO A 307 -2.53 -32.43 26.23
N GLY A 308 -1.66 -32.52 25.22
CA GLY A 308 -0.94 -33.74 24.89
C GLY A 308 -0.41 -33.73 23.46
N CYS A 309 0.08 -34.87 22.99
CA CYS A 309 0.59 -35.04 21.63
C CYS A 309 -0.34 -35.92 20.80
N TYR A 310 -0.61 -35.48 19.58
CA TYR A 310 -1.53 -36.09 18.63
C TYR A 310 -0.75 -36.55 17.40
N PHE A 311 -0.91 -37.78 16.96
CA PHE A 311 -0.27 -38.30 15.74
C PHE A 311 -1.26 -39.09 14.91
N ALA A 312 -1.03 -39.12 13.60
CA ALA A 312 -1.83 -39.91 12.70
C ALA A 312 -1.45 -41.39 12.89
N ASP A 313 -2.41 -42.23 13.27
CA ASP A 313 -2.22 -43.66 13.17
C ASP A 313 -2.22 -44.05 11.68
N SER A 314 -1.14 -44.69 11.21
CA SER A 314 -1.05 -45.17 9.83
C SER A 314 -2.07 -46.27 9.50
N THR A 315 -2.68 -46.85 10.53
CA THR A 315 -3.47 -48.09 10.46
C THR A 315 -4.96 -47.87 10.67
N SER A 316 -5.34 -46.81 11.38
CA SER A 316 -6.73 -46.41 11.58
C SER A 316 -6.85 -44.93 11.22
N LYS A 317 -7.94 -44.50 10.57
CA LYS A 317 -8.21 -43.08 10.27
C LYS A 317 -8.43 -42.22 11.55
N GLN A 318 -7.95 -42.69 12.70
CA GLN A 318 -8.18 -42.14 14.02
C GLN A 318 -6.88 -41.53 14.56
N THR A 319 -6.98 -40.33 15.11
CA THR A 319 -5.84 -39.66 15.74
C THR A 319 -5.52 -40.36 17.06
N SER A 320 -4.31 -40.89 17.18
CA SER A 320 -3.80 -41.40 18.45
C SER A 320 -3.34 -40.23 19.33
N PHE A 321 -3.62 -40.33 20.63
CA PHE A 321 -3.39 -39.27 21.61
C PHE A 321 -2.56 -39.77 22.80
N VAL A 322 -1.50 -39.04 23.11
CA VAL A 322 -0.70 -39.23 24.34
C VAL A 322 -0.94 -38.02 25.25
N PRO A 323 -1.54 -38.22 26.43
CA PRO A 323 -1.82 -37.13 27.35
C PRO A 323 -0.53 -36.55 27.94
N ALA A 324 -0.55 -35.24 28.22
CA ALA A 324 0.59 -34.56 28.85
C ALA A 324 0.93 -35.10 30.26
N SER A 325 0.02 -35.85 30.90
CA SER A 325 0.28 -36.52 32.17
C SER A 325 1.31 -37.66 32.07
N ASN A 326 1.47 -38.27 30.89
CA ASN A 326 2.46 -39.32 30.66
C ASN A 326 3.80 -38.70 30.22
N ALA A 327 4.55 -38.18 31.19
CA ALA A 327 5.72 -37.34 30.95
C ALA A 327 6.78 -37.97 30.03
N SER A 328 7.08 -39.28 30.18
CA SER A 328 8.13 -39.93 29.39
C SER A 328 7.76 -40.04 27.91
N GLN A 329 6.52 -40.41 27.60
CA GLN A 329 6.04 -40.47 26.21
C GLN A 329 5.80 -39.08 25.63
N PHE A 330 5.24 -38.15 26.42
CA PHE A 330 5.02 -36.78 26.00
C PHE A 330 6.31 -36.09 25.57
N GLU A 331 7.37 -36.18 26.38
CA GLU A 331 8.69 -35.61 26.04
C GLU A 331 9.33 -36.33 24.84
N ALA A 332 9.14 -37.65 24.69
CA ALA A 332 9.64 -38.39 23.53
C ALA A 332 9.01 -37.93 22.20
N TYR A 333 7.76 -37.48 22.21
CA TYR A 333 7.06 -36.98 21.02
C TYR A 333 7.26 -35.49 20.74
N GLY A 334 8.12 -34.82 21.50
CA GLY A 334 8.51 -33.41 21.32
C GLY A 334 8.05 -32.50 22.44
N GLY A 335 7.17 -32.97 23.33
CA GLY A 335 6.81 -32.35 24.60
C GLY A 335 6.66 -30.83 24.55
N ASN A 336 7.51 -30.14 25.30
CA ASN A 336 7.51 -28.68 25.41
C ASN A 336 8.42 -27.96 24.38
N ASN A 337 8.97 -28.66 23.39
CA ASN A 337 9.81 -28.05 22.35
C ASN A 337 8.96 -27.36 21.26
N HIS A 338 8.53 -26.13 21.52
CA HIS A 338 7.62 -25.38 20.65
C HIS A 338 8.11 -25.22 19.20
N TRP A 339 9.39 -24.86 19.01
CA TRP A 339 9.95 -24.64 17.67
C TRP A 339 10.24 -25.95 16.94
N GLY A 340 10.71 -26.97 17.67
CA GLY A 340 10.88 -28.32 17.13
C GLY A 340 9.56 -28.89 16.63
N ASN A 341 8.50 -28.77 17.42
CA ASN A 341 7.16 -29.24 17.07
C ASN A 341 6.58 -28.51 15.86
N LEU A 342 6.74 -27.19 15.79
CA LEU A 342 6.30 -26.39 14.62
C LEU A 342 7.03 -26.80 13.34
N LEU A 343 8.37 -26.80 13.35
CA LEU A 343 9.17 -27.13 12.16
C LEU A 343 8.97 -28.57 11.72
N LYS A 344 8.75 -29.47 12.69
CA LYS A 344 8.40 -30.86 12.42
C LYS A 344 7.04 -30.97 11.77
N ALA A 345 6.03 -30.19 12.17
CA ALA A 345 4.72 -30.21 11.52
C ALA A 345 4.77 -29.84 10.02
N TYR A 346 5.69 -28.94 9.65
CA TYR A 346 5.95 -28.61 8.24
C TYR A 346 6.67 -29.71 7.47
N SER A 347 7.57 -30.44 8.13
CA SER A 347 8.44 -31.44 7.49
C SER A 347 7.86 -32.85 7.50
N ASP A 348 7.06 -33.17 8.52
CA ASP A 348 6.45 -34.46 8.81
C ASP A 348 4.96 -34.26 9.10
N ARG A 349 4.17 -34.30 8.02
CA ARG A 349 2.71 -34.07 8.05
C ARG A 349 1.97 -35.06 8.95
N ASN A 350 2.44 -36.30 9.05
CA ASN A 350 1.74 -37.36 9.80
C ASN A 350 2.32 -37.53 11.21
N GLY A 351 3.44 -36.85 11.49
CA GLY A 351 4.13 -36.86 12.76
C GLY A 351 3.33 -36.29 13.94
N PRO A 352 3.85 -36.49 15.15
CA PRO A 352 3.25 -35.97 16.38
C PRO A 352 3.22 -34.44 16.37
N ILE A 353 2.07 -33.88 16.72
CA ILE A 353 1.88 -32.46 17.03
C ILE A 353 1.40 -32.33 18.47
N CYS A 354 2.12 -31.54 19.26
CA CYS A 354 1.81 -31.38 20.67
C CYS A 354 1.10 -30.05 20.93
N TRP A 355 0.03 -30.12 21.72
CA TRP A 355 -0.72 -28.97 22.22
C TRP A 355 -0.57 -28.88 23.72
N ASN A 356 -0.23 -27.70 24.21
CA ASN A 356 -0.07 -27.45 25.63
C ASN A 356 -0.43 -25.99 25.97
N PRO A 357 -0.64 -25.67 27.26
CA PRO A 357 -1.02 -24.32 27.68
C PRO A 357 -0.03 -23.23 27.24
N GLN A 358 1.27 -23.55 27.12
CA GLN A 358 2.28 -22.58 26.71
C GLN A 358 2.10 -22.17 25.24
N ILE A 359 1.92 -23.13 24.33
CA ILE A 359 1.65 -22.86 22.90
C ILE A 359 0.40 -22.00 22.76
N ARG A 360 -0.65 -22.32 23.51
CA ARG A 360 -1.88 -21.51 23.56
C ARG A 360 -1.59 -20.06 23.96
N TYR A 361 -0.84 -19.84 25.05
CA TYR A 361 -0.52 -18.48 25.51
C TYR A 361 0.40 -17.73 24.55
N TYR A 362 1.34 -18.40 23.88
CA TYR A 362 2.15 -17.78 22.83
C TYR A 362 1.29 -17.32 21.66
N PHE A 363 0.42 -18.19 21.15
CA PHE A 363 -0.49 -17.84 20.05
C PHE A 363 -1.43 -16.69 20.45
N LEU A 364 -1.99 -16.74 21.65
CA LEU A 364 -2.84 -15.68 22.19
C LEU A 364 -2.07 -14.36 22.40
N ALA A 365 -0.82 -14.40 22.86
CA ALA A 365 0.00 -13.20 23.06
C ALA A 365 0.30 -12.47 21.75
N LEU A 366 0.54 -13.20 20.65
CA LEU A 366 0.73 -12.60 19.32
C LEU A 366 -0.55 -11.89 18.85
N LEU A 367 -1.72 -12.51 19.05
CA LEU A 367 -3.01 -11.89 18.73
C LEU A 367 -3.30 -10.67 19.61
N LEU A 368 -3.07 -10.76 20.91
CA LEU A 368 -3.25 -9.62 21.82
C LEU A 368 -2.27 -8.48 21.50
N THR A 369 -1.09 -8.76 20.97
CA THR A 369 -0.17 -7.72 20.47
C THR A 369 -0.78 -7.00 19.27
N LEU A 370 -1.39 -7.73 18.32
CA LEU A 370 -2.15 -7.11 17.23
C LEU A 370 -3.35 -6.31 17.76
N GLN A 371 -3.98 -6.76 18.85
CA GLN A 371 -5.06 -6.00 19.48
C GLN A 371 -4.57 -4.67 20.06
N VAL A 372 -3.36 -4.63 20.62
CA VAL A 372 -2.77 -3.37 21.10
C VAL A 372 -2.64 -2.37 19.95
N PHE A 373 -2.21 -2.81 18.76
CA PHE A 373 -2.21 -1.93 17.58
C PHE A 373 -3.62 -1.47 17.20
N CYS A 374 -4.61 -2.35 17.23
CA CYS A 374 -6.00 -1.99 17.00
C CYS A 374 -6.50 -0.93 18.00
N CYS A 375 -6.14 -1.03 19.27
CA CYS A 375 -6.47 -0.03 20.29
C CYS A 375 -5.75 1.31 20.04
N ILE A 376 -4.49 1.29 19.60
CA ILE A 376 -3.75 2.51 19.25
C ILE A 376 -4.43 3.25 18.09
N TRP A 377 -4.78 2.53 17.01
CA TRP A 377 -5.51 3.10 15.89
C TRP A 377 -6.94 3.52 16.27
N PHE A 378 -7.61 2.78 17.15
CA PHE A 378 -8.91 3.22 17.65
C PHE A 378 -8.81 4.55 18.41
N ALA A 379 -7.74 4.77 19.18
CA ALA A 379 -7.51 6.05 19.83
C ALA A 379 -7.29 7.20 18.82
N THR A 380 -6.70 6.95 17.65
CA THR A 380 -6.60 7.97 16.60
C THR A 380 -7.94 8.22 15.93
N ILE A 381 -8.73 7.17 15.66
CA ILE A 381 -10.09 7.26 15.12
C ILE A 381 -10.98 8.08 16.07
N ALA A 382 -10.96 7.78 17.37
CA ALA A 382 -11.73 8.50 18.38
C ALA A 382 -11.36 9.99 18.44
N LYS A 383 -10.09 10.35 18.24
CA LYS A 383 -9.65 11.76 18.13
C LYS A 383 -10.23 12.44 16.90
N VAL A 384 -10.29 11.75 15.76
CA VAL A 384 -10.92 12.28 14.53
C VAL A 384 -12.42 12.48 14.76
N VAL A 385 -13.11 11.48 15.31
CA VAL A 385 -14.55 11.58 15.65
C VAL A 385 -14.81 12.77 16.58
N TYR A 386 -14.00 12.96 17.62
CA TYR A 386 -14.13 14.11 18.52
C TYR A 386 -13.95 15.46 17.80
N LYS A 387 -13.02 15.55 16.84
CA LYS A 387 -12.85 16.75 16.02
C LYS A 387 -14.06 17.00 15.12
N VAL A 388 -14.61 15.95 14.51
CA VAL A 388 -15.80 16.01 13.64
C VAL A 388 -17.02 16.49 14.43
N LEU A 389 -17.23 15.96 15.64
CA LEU A 389 -18.32 16.39 16.52
C LEU A 389 -18.20 17.86 16.99
N LYS A 390 -17.00 18.45 16.93
CA LYS A 390 -16.76 19.88 17.17
C LYS A 390 -16.99 20.76 15.94
N GLY A 391 -17.39 20.18 14.81
CA GLY A 391 -17.64 20.91 13.55
C GLY A 391 -16.43 21.04 12.63
N ASN A 392 -15.32 20.33 12.90
CA ASN A 392 -14.19 20.27 11.96
C ASN A 392 -14.37 19.14 10.94
N ALA A 393 -13.67 19.19 9.81
CA ALA A 393 -13.70 18.12 8.81
C ALA A 393 -13.08 16.81 9.34
N ALA A 394 -13.53 15.67 8.79
CA ALA A 394 -12.95 14.36 9.04
C ALA A 394 -11.59 14.23 8.33
N GLU A 395 -10.53 14.69 8.98
CA GLU A 395 -9.15 14.59 8.48
C GLU A 395 -8.44 13.37 9.06
N ASP A 396 -7.82 12.57 8.19
CA ASP A 396 -6.99 11.44 8.60
C ASP A 396 -5.67 11.97 9.18
N LEU A 397 -5.46 11.76 10.49
CA LEU A 397 -4.26 12.20 11.21
C LEU A 397 -2.99 11.43 10.80
N ARG A 398 -3.14 10.36 10.01
CA ARG A 398 -2.08 9.43 9.62
C ARG A 398 -1.39 9.83 8.31
N SER A 399 -2.09 10.54 7.44
CA SER A 399 -1.53 11.06 6.19
C SER A 399 -0.76 12.34 6.45
N ASP A 400 0.52 12.38 6.07
CA ASP A 400 1.25 13.64 5.93
C ASP A 400 0.51 14.51 4.92
N ASP A 401 0.06 15.65 5.43
CA ASP A 401 -0.64 16.76 4.79
C ASP A 401 -1.36 16.41 3.47
N GLU A 402 -2.68 16.25 3.55
CA GLU A 402 -3.54 16.13 2.37
C GLU A 402 -3.81 17.47 1.67
N GLY A 403 -3.20 18.59 2.10
CA GLY A 403 -3.46 19.93 1.56
C GLY A 403 -2.26 20.79 1.18
N GLU A 404 -1.05 20.54 1.67
CA GLU A 404 0.13 21.39 1.37
C GLU A 404 1.03 20.81 0.28
N ASP A 405 0.53 20.65 -0.95
CA ASP A 405 1.36 20.48 -2.18
C ASP A 405 0.53 20.68 -3.48
N GLU A 406 -0.57 21.45 -3.44
CA GLU A 406 -1.32 21.81 -4.66
C GLU A 406 -0.61 22.94 -5.44
N GLU A 407 0.68 22.77 -5.77
CA GLU A 407 1.22 23.45 -6.94
C GLU A 407 0.71 22.68 -8.17
N VAL A 408 -0.35 23.21 -8.77
CA VAL A 408 -0.75 22.83 -10.12
C VAL A 408 0.48 22.99 -11.01
N GLU A 409 1.11 21.88 -11.40
CA GLU A 409 2.06 21.88 -12.52
C GLU A 409 1.29 22.36 -13.75
N VAL A 410 1.32 23.67 -13.98
CA VAL A 410 0.90 24.28 -15.24
C VAL A 410 1.94 23.85 -16.27
N ASP A 411 1.67 22.71 -16.88
CA ASP A 411 2.09 22.29 -18.22
C ASP A 411 3.31 23.05 -18.77
N GLN A 412 4.51 22.61 -18.39
CA GLN A 412 5.79 23.11 -18.93
C GLN A 412 5.92 22.94 -20.46
N THR A 413 4.95 22.29 -21.11
CA THR A 413 4.88 22.17 -22.57
C THR A 413 4.58 23.52 -23.25
N LYS A 414 4.00 24.51 -22.55
CA LYS A 414 3.76 25.84 -23.14
C LYS A 414 4.95 26.80 -23.07
N THR A 415 5.87 26.61 -22.12
CA THR A 415 7.03 27.51 -21.96
C THR A 415 8.16 27.18 -22.95
N ILE A 416 8.29 25.91 -23.35
CA ILE A 416 9.30 25.50 -24.35
C ILE A 416 8.90 25.95 -25.78
N PHE A 417 7.59 26.05 -26.09
CA PHE A 417 7.14 26.51 -27.41
C PHE A 417 7.24 28.04 -27.61
N ASN A 418 7.14 28.81 -26.52
CA ASN A 418 7.26 30.27 -26.59
C ASN A 418 8.71 30.78 -26.60
N MET A 419 9.69 30.00 -26.12
CA MET A 419 11.11 30.35 -26.23
C MET A 419 11.72 30.00 -27.59
N ALA A 420 11.11 29.10 -28.36
CA ALA A 420 11.58 28.67 -29.68
C ALA A 420 11.05 29.52 -30.85
N THR A 421 10.09 30.43 -30.61
CA THR A 421 9.47 31.26 -31.67
C THR A 421 9.96 32.70 -31.68
N THR A 422 10.88 33.10 -30.80
CA THR A 422 11.47 34.45 -30.79
C THR A 422 12.99 34.39 -30.90
N CYS A 423 13.50 33.83 -31.99
CA CYS A 423 14.89 33.97 -32.43
C CYS A 423 14.91 33.86 -33.96
N GLY A 424 14.47 34.90 -34.66
CA GLY A 424 14.53 34.91 -36.11
C GLY A 424 13.73 36.02 -36.77
N GLU A 425 14.07 37.28 -36.50
CA GLU A 425 14.06 38.33 -37.52
C GLU A 425 14.79 39.58 -37.00
N SER A 426 15.89 39.88 -37.68
CA SER A 426 16.74 41.06 -37.54
C SER A 426 16.15 42.24 -38.31
N GLY A 427 16.18 43.45 -37.76
CA GLY A 427 15.91 44.66 -38.55
C GLY A 427 15.94 45.97 -37.75
N MET A 428 16.98 46.76 -37.97
CA MET A 428 17.30 48.04 -37.33
C MET A 428 16.35 49.21 -37.67
N SER A 429 16.21 50.09 -36.67
CA SER A 429 16.25 51.57 -36.73
C SER A 429 14.97 52.42 -36.73
N SER A 430 15.01 53.38 -35.78
CA SER A 430 14.60 54.79 -35.86
C SER A 430 13.25 55.27 -35.26
N SER A 431 13.43 56.12 -34.25
CA SER A 431 12.74 57.39 -33.94
C SER A 431 11.27 57.43 -33.48
N SER A 432 11.13 57.88 -32.23
CA SER A 432 10.29 59.01 -31.76
C SER A 432 8.77 58.87 -31.66
N GLY A 433 8.24 59.15 -30.46
CA GLY A 433 7.07 60.02 -30.29
C GLY A 433 5.73 59.40 -29.86
N MET A 434 5.36 59.66 -28.60
CA MET A 434 4.06 60.21 -28.13
C MET A 434 2.74 59.39 -28.19
N THR A 435 2.22 59.09 -26.99
CA THR A 435 0.82 59.22 -26.47
C THR A 435 -0.45 58.81 -27.26
N ALA A 436 -1.37 58.20 -26.49
CA ALA A 436 -2.83 58.41 -26.40
C ALA A 436 -3.77 57.26 -26.85
N GLN A 437 -4.70 56.91 -25.95
CA GLN A 437 -5.89 56.05 -26.11
C GLN A 437 -7.05 56.79 -26.86
N PRO A 438 -8.34 56.36 -26.79
CA PRO A 438 -9.05 55.19 -27.35
C PRO A 438 -10.33 55.62 -28.16
N LYS A 439 -11.15 54.68 -28.68
CA LYS A 439 -12.65 54.72 -28.83
C LYS A 439 -13.15 53.54 -29.67
N GLU A 440 -13.99 52.64 -29.13
CA GLU A 440 -15.47 52.62 -29.09
C GLU A 440 -16.12 52.34 -30.46
N GLU A 441 -16.93 51.27 -30.54
CA GLU A 441 -18.38 51.34 -30.81
C GLU A 441 -19.06 49.97 -30.63
N GLU A 442 -20.10 49.93 -29.80
CA GLU A 442 -21.05 48.82 -29.62
C GLU A 442 -22.22 48.95 -30.62
N VAL A 443 -22.85 47.81 -30.98
CA VAL A 443 -24.31 47.52 -31.00
C VAL A 443 -24.56 46.34 -31.97
N GLY A 444 -25.47 45.39 -31.74
CA GLY A 444 -26.56 45.31 -30.79
C GLY A 444 -27.13 43.89 -30.72
N VAL A 445 -28.06 43.76 -29.78
CA VAL A 445 -28.66 42.56 -29.21
C VAL A 445 -29.91 42.16 -29.99
N ASP A 446 -30.17 40.86 -30.17
CA ASP A 446 -31.48 40.22 -29.91
C ASP A 446 -31.52 38.78 -30.44
N ALA A 447 -31.70 37.82 -29.52
CA ALA A 447 -32.75 36.79 -29.56
C ALA A 447 -32.43 35.65 -28.56
N LEU A 448 -33.18 35.67 -27.46
CA LEU A 448 -33.30 34.58 -26.49
C LEU A 448 -34.09 33.40 -27.10
N THR A 449 -33.65 32.16 -26.86
CA THR A 449 -34.40 31.09 -26.14
C THR A 449 -33.98 29.68 -26.58
N PHE A 450 -33.88 28.80 -25.57
CA PHE A 450 -33.37 27.43 -25.50
C PHE A 450 -34.03 26.39 -26.42
N ALA A 451 -33.20 25.52 -27.03
CA ALA A 451 -33.57 24.16 -27.42
C ALA A 451 -32.36 23.19 -27.50
N ARG A 452 -32.34 22.24 -26.57
CA ARG A 452 -31.90 20.82 -26.64
C ARG A 452 -30.70 20.43 -27.54
N LEU A 453 -29.62 19.96 -26.89
CA LEU A 453 -28.53 19.18 -27.48
C LEU A 453 -29.04 17.89 -28.17
N ASN A 454 -28.63 17.69 -29.42
CA ASN A 454 -28.11 16.42 -29.95
C ASN A 454 -27.66 16.60 -31.41
N GLY A 455 -26.49 16.02 -31.76
CA GLY A 455 -26.16 15.74 -33.16
C GLY A 455 -24.71 15.96 -33.56
N ALA A 456 -23.87 14.94 -33.34
CA ALA A 456 -22.52 14.86 -33.87
C ALA A 456 -22.53 14.73 -35.41
N SER A 457 -21.86 15.65 -36.11
CA SER A 457 -21.17 15.40 -37.39
C SER A 457 -20.70 16.73 -37.98
N GLN A 458 -19.38 16.95 -38.10
CA GLN A 458 -18.69 17.68 -39.18
C GLN A 458 -17.30 18.13 -38.71
N ARG A 459 -16.36 17.18 -38.67
CA ARG A 459 -14.93 17.43 -38.95
C ARG A 459 -14.26 16.12 -39.35
N ARG A 460 -14.85 15.45 -40.34
CA ARG A 460 -14.25 14.34 -41.11
C ARG A 460 -14.35 14.67 -42.59
N GLN A 461 -13.65 15.72 -43.03
CA GLN A 461 -13.39 15.95 -44.45
C GLN A 461 -12.27 16.98 -44.65
N ALA A 462 -11.04 16.61 -44.26
CA ALA A 462 -9.80 17.28 -44.71
C ALA A 462 -8.56 16.50 -44.24
N LYS A 463 -8.39 15.25 -44.71
CA LYS A 463 -7.07 14.58 -44.84
C LYS A 463 -7.23 13.22 -45.50
N ARG A 464 -7.44 13.23 -46.81
CA ARG A 464 -7.38 12.00 -47.62
C ARG A 464 -6.89 12.33 -49.02
N GLU A 465 -5.66 12.83 -49.10
CA GLU A 465 -4.92 13.01 -50.35
C GLU A 465 -3.43 13.22 -50.01
N SER A 466 -2.71 12.11 -49.81
CA SER A 466 -1.27 11.92 -50.14
C SER A 466 -0.78 10.58 -49.59
N ALA A 467 -1.27 9.48 -50.16
CA ALA A 467 -0.70 8.16 -49.94
C ALA A 467 -0.63 7.42 -51.28
N ARG A 468 0.44 7.67 -52.03
CA ARG A 468 0.96 6.79 -53.09
C ARG A 468 2.33 7.30 -53.53
N GLU A 469 3.41 6.76 -52.98
CA GLU A 469 4.48 6.12 -53.76
C GLU A 469 5.62 5.55 -52.91
N SER A 470 6.04 4.36 -53.32
CA SER A 470 7.36 3.74 -53.20
C SER A 470 7.86 3.16 -51.86
N ALA A 471 8.15 1.87 -51.95
CA ALA A 471 8.74 0.98 -50.97
C ALA A 471 10.26 1.11 -50.88
N ARG A 472 10.85 0.72 -49.74
CA ARG A 472 12.04 -0.18 -49.65
C ARG A 472 12.37 -0.56 -48.20
N VAL A 473 13.07 -1.70 -48.11
CA VAL A 473 13.31 -2.58 -46.96
C VAL A 473 14.72 -2.38 -46.37
N SER A 474 14.89 -2.86 -45.12
CA SER A 474 16.11 -3.29 -44.40
C SER A 474 16.89 -2.28 -43.55
N GLY A 475 17.34 -2.75 -42.38
CA GLY A 475 18.46 -2.17 -41.64
C GLY A 475 18.37 -2.27 -40.13
N ILE A 476 18.64 -3.45 -39.57
CA ILE A 476 18.91 -3.65 -38.14
C ILE A 476 20.36 -3.24 -37.87
N SER A 477 20.65 -2.45 -36.83
CA SER A 477 22.02 -2.34 -36.30
C SER A 477 22.05 -1.96 -34.83
N ILE A 478 22.86 -2.73 -34.10
CA ILE A 478 23.15 -2.72 -32.67
C ILE A 478 24.21 -1.64 -32.39
N PRO A 479 24.13 -0.82 -31.32
CA PRO A 479 25.25 0.02 -30.90
C PRO A 479 26.06 -0.67 -29.80
N GLY A 480 27.32 -0.98 -30.11
CA GLY A 480 28.33 -1.38 -29.13
C GLY A 480 29.74 -1.29 -29.72
N HIS A 481 30.55 -0.39 -29.13
CA HIS A 481 32.00 -0.21 -29.30
C HIS A 481 32.50 0.07 -30.74
N GLY A 482 33.28 1.10 -31.02
CA GLY A 482 34.18 1.90 -30.21
C GLY A 482 35.32 2.34 -31.12
N ASP A 483 36.03 3.40 -30.74
CA ASP A 483 37.28 3.86 -31.34
C ASP A 483 37.20 4.42 -32.78
N ARG A 484 38.00 5.37 -33.21
CA ARG A 484 39.00 6.24 -32.61
C ARG A 484 39.52 7.05 -33.81
N LYS A 485 39.65 8.35 -33.60
CA LYS A 485 40.45 9.29 -34.39
C LYS A 485 39.96 9.65 -35.79
N GLU A 486 39.89 10.97 -35.96
CA GLU A 486 40.51 11.72 -37.05
C GLU A 486 40.17 11.27 -38.46
N LEU A 487 39.38 12.10 -39.13
CA LEU A 487 39.78 12.80 -40.35
C LEU A 487 38.65 13.82 -40.61
N LEU A 488 38.65 14.95 -39.90
CA LEU A 488 39.39 16.16 -40.29
C LEU A 488 39.29 16.41 -41.79
N GLY A 489 38.48 17.40 -42.15
CA GLY A 489 38.33 17.83 -43.51
C GLY A 489 37.58 19.13 -43.65
N ARG A 490 38.34 20.22 -43.52
CA ARG A 490 38.20 21.47 -44.30
C ARG A 490 37.23 22.52 -43.78
N ILE A 491 37.81 23.59 -43.23
CA ILE A 491 37.82 25.00 -43.72
C ILE A 491 38.19 25.83 -42.48
N GLY A 492 39.28 26.58 -42.39
CA GLY A 492 40.35 26.91 -43.33
C GLY A 492 41.34 27.86 -42.65
N CYS A 493 42.53 27.99 -43.23
CA CYS A 493 43.18 29.27 -43.55
C CYS A 493 44.63 29.01 -43.98
N ASP A 494 44.88 29.34 -45.23
CA ASP A 494 46.17 29.40 -45.91
C ASP A 494 47.11 30.46 -45.29
N LYS A 495 48.43 30.25 -45.29
CA LYS A 495 49.36 30.84 -46.28
C LYS A 495 50.84 30.60 -45.95
N PRO A 496 51.73 30.76 -46.94
CA PRO A 496 53.02 30.08 -47.02
C PRO A 496 54.21 30.97 -46.68
N SER A 497 55.29 30.33 -46.23
CA SER A 497 56.70 30.65 -46.55
C SER A 497 57.59 29.58 -45.93
#